data_AF-A0A699TQH7-F1
#
_entry.id   AF-A0A699TQH7-F1
#
_cell.length_a   1.000
_cell.length_b   1.000
_cell.length_c   1.000
_cell.angle_alpha   90.00
_cell.angle_beta   90.00
_cell.angle_gamma   90.00
#
_symmetry.space_group_name_H-M   'P 1'
#
loop_
_entity.id
_entity.type
_entity.pdbx_description
1 polymer ?
#
loop_
_entity_poly.entity_id
_entity_poly.type
_entity_poly.pdbx_seq_one_letter_code
_entity_poly.pdbx_strand_id
1 'polypeptide(L)' 'YLRHLKQSVKTIRDILEEAKVVRPLDRSIVSACRYTQHSQELLEYAIGTCPQGSQQRAKQLAYTPLIRKKQVTATKPFD' A
#
# COMPACT_ATOMS: atom_id res chain seq x y z
N TYR A 1 -0.38 3.36 0.82
CA TYR A 1 1.00 2.96 0.47
C TYR A 1 1.20 2.80 -1.04
N LEU A 2 0.61 1.80 -1.71
CA LEU A 2 0.82 1.57 -3.16
C LEU A 2 0.52 2.79 -4.06
N ARG A 3 -0.51 3.60 -3.74
CA ARG A 3 -0.78 4.86 -4.45
C ARG A 3 0.38 5.87 -4.33
N HIS A 4 0.99 6.00 -3.16
CA HIS A 4 2.13 6.90 -2.97
C HIS A 4 3.37 6.35 -3.66
N LEU A 5 3.60 5.04 -3.59
CA LEU A 5 4.67 4.38 -4.34
C LEU A 5 4.53 4.62 -5.85
N LYS A 6 3.30 4.58 -6.39
CA LYS A 6 3.02 4.87 -7.80
C LYS A 6 3.42 6.29 -8.18
N GLN A 7 3.13 7.25 -7.29
CA GLN A 7 3.55 8.63 -7.48
C GLN A 7 5.08 8.77 -7.45
N SER A 8 5.77 8.12 -6.51
CA SER A 8 7.23 8.16 -6.43
C SER A 8 7.91 7.56 -7.67
N VAL A 9 7.43 6.42 -8.15
CA VAL A 9 7.96 5.79 -9.38
C VAL A 9 7.77 6.70 -10.59
N LYS A 10 6.62 7.38 -10.69
CA LYS A 10 6.38 8.36 -11.75
C LYS A 10 7.36 9.53 -11.68
N THR A 11 7.56 10.12 -10.50
CA THR A 11 8.53 11.21 -10.31
C THR A 11 9.96 10.79 -10.66
N ILE A 12 10.38 9.57 -10.28
CA ILE A 12 11.70 9.04 -10.65
C ILE A 12 11.83 8.93 -12.17
N ARG A 13 10.79 8.46 -12.85
CA ARG A 13 10.78 8.39 -14.32
C ARG A 13 10.98 9.77 -14.96
N ASP A 14 10.25 10.78 -14.48
CA ASP A 14 10.36 12.15 -15.01
C ASP A 14 11.80 12.69 -14.85
N ILE A 15 12.43 12.49 -13.67
CA ILE A 15 13.83 12.86 -13.43
C ILE A 15 14.79 12.13 -14.37
N LEU A 16 14.55 10.84 -14.62
CA LEU A 16 15.40 10.05 -15.52
C LEU A 16 15.26 10.48 -16.99
N GLU A 17 14.08 10.91 -17.42
CA GLU A 17 13.91 11.47 -18.77
C GLU A 17 14.69 12.79 -18.91
N GLU A 18 14.63 13.68 -17.92
CA GLU A 18 15.47 14.89 -17.90
C GLU A 18 16.96 14.54 -17.92
N ALA A 19 17.40 13.60 -17.08
CA ALA A 19 18.80 13.18 -17.02
C ALA A 19 19.27 12.54 -18.34
N LYS A 20 18.38 11.82 -19.04
CA LYS A 20 18.66 11.21 -20.34
C LYS A 20 18.81 12.26 -21.46
N VAL A 21 18.11 13.39 -21.37
CA VAL A 21 18.35 14.52 -22.30
C VAL A 21 19.76 15.05 -22.14
N VAL A 22 20.25 15.18 -20.90
CA VAL A 22 21.60 15.70 -20.63
C VAL A 22 22.67 14.67 -20.99
N ARG A 23 22.46 13.38 -20.66
CA ARG A 23 23.47 12.32 -20.77
C ARG A 23 22.87 11.01 -21.30
N PRO A 24 22.47 10.96 -22.59
CA PRO A 24 21.71 9.83 -23.15
C PRO A 24 22.48 8.52 -23.22
N LEU A 25 23.82 8.58 -23.26
CA LEU A 25 24.70 7.41 -23.32
C LEU A 25 25.19 6.96 -21.93
N ASP A 26 24.76 7.62 -20.85
CA ASP A 26 25.13 7.19 -19.52
C ASP A 26 24.47 5.83 -19.21
N ARG A 27 25.32 4.82 -19.04
CA ARG A 27 24.88 3.44 -18.80
C ARG A 27 24.09 3.29 -17.50
N SER A 28 24.39 4.08 -16.47
CA SER A 28 23.65 4.09 -15.21
C SER A 28 22.25 4.67 -15.38
N ILE A 29 22.09 5.74 -16.16
CA ILE A 29 20.76 6.31 -16.49
C ILE A 29 19.94 5.32 -17.29
N VAL A 30 20.53 4.72 -18.34
CA VAL A 30 19.85 3.69 -19.15
C VAL A 30 19.41 2.50 -18.30
N SER A 31 20.27 2.06 -17.38
CA SER A 31 19.96 0.98 -16.44
C SER A 31 18.82 1.37 -15.49
N ALA A 32 18.89 2.55 -14.90
CA ALA A 32 17.86 3.08 -14.00
C ALA A 32 16.49 3.18 -14.71
N CYS A 33 16.45 3.66 -15.96
CA CYS A 33 15.23 3.70 -16.76
C CYS A 33 14.56 2.33 -16.87
N ARG A 34 15.34 1.26 -17.13
CA ARG A 34 14.82 -0.11 -17.22
C ARG A 34 14.24 -0.58 -15.89
N TYR A 35 14.94 -0.34 -14.78
CA TYR A 35 14.45 -0.70 -13.46
C TYR A 35 13.17 0.06 -13.08
N THR A 36 13.10 1.35 -13.37
CA THR A 36 11.90 2.16 -13.13
C THR A 36 10.72 1.67 -13.97
N GLN A 37 10.94 1.31 -15.24
CA GLN A 37 9.91 0.73 -16.10
C GLN A 37 9.36 -0.58 -15.52
N HIS A 38 10.22 -1.54 -15.18
CA HIS A 38 9.78 -2.80 -14.56
C HIS A 38 9.07 -2.59 -13.23
N SER A 39 9.51 -1.62 -12.43
CA SER A 39 8.84 -1.26 -11.18
C SER A 39 7.44 -0.72 -11.42
N GLN A 40 7.22 0.06 -12.48
CA GLN A 40 5.90 0.56 -12.85
C GLN A 40 4.96 -0.58 -13.26
N GLU A 41 5.42 -1.49 -14.14
CA GLU A 41 4.65 -2.65 -14.59
C GLU A 41 4.24 -3.55 -13.41
N LEU A 42 5.19 -3.87 -12.53
CA LEU A 42 4.94 -4.66 -11.32
C LEU A 42 3.94 -3.97 -10.39
N LEU A 43 4.03 -2.66 -10.25
CA LEU A 43 3.14 -1.91 -9.38
C LEU A 43 1.72 -1.82 -9.96
N GLU A 44 1.59 -1.66 -11.27
CA GLU A 44 0.30 -1.69 -11.96
C GLU A 44 -0.37 -3.06 -11.80
N TYR A 45 0.40 -4.15 -11.97
CA TYR A 45 -0.08 -5.51 -11.68
C TYR A 45 -0.49 -5.67 -10.21
N ALA A 46 0.34 -5.24 -9.27
CA ALA A 46 0.06 -5.36 -7.84
C ALA A 46 -1.18 -4.55 -7.45
N ILE A 47 -1.41 -3.38 -8.04
CA ILE A 47 -2.60 -2.57 -7.81
C ILE A 47 -3.84 -3.25 -8.42
N GLY A 48 -3.73 -3.79 -9.64
CA GLY A 48 -4.83 -4.46 -10.33
C GLY A 48 -5.24 -5.79 -9.70
N THR A 49 -4.31 -6.49 -9.06
CA THR A 49 -4.54 -7.76 -8.36
C THR A 49 -4.78 -7.59 -6.87
N CYS A 50 -4.60 -6.40 -6.30
CA CYS A 50 -4.85 -6.14 -4.90
C CYS A 50 -6.36 -6.27 -4.62
N PRO A 51 -6.79 -7.24 -3.79
CA PRO A 51 -8.19 -7.35 -3.45
C PRO A 51 -8.60 -6.08 -2.70
N GLN A 52 -9.69 -5.45 -3.15
CA GLN A 52 -10.37 -4.33 -2.47
C GLN A 52 -10.90 -4.70 -1.05
N GLY A 53 -10.49 -5.84 -0.50
CA GLY A 53 -10.96 -6.49 0.71
C GLY A 53 -10.50 -5.86 2.02
N SER A 54 -9.65 -4.83 2.01
CA SER A 54 -9.36 -4.07 3.24
C SER A 54 -10.61 -3.35 3.77
N GLN A 55 -11.50 -2.90 2.87
CA GLN A 55 -12.82 -2.36 3.22
C GLN A 55 -13.76 -3.45 3.73
N GLN A 56 -13.75 -4.64 3.12
CA GLN A 56 -14.67 -5.72 3.48
C GLN A 56 -14.35 -6.32 4.85
N ARG A 57 -13.06 -6.46 5.20
CA ARG A 57 -12.63 -6.91 6.54
C ARG A 57 -12.95 -5.89 7.63
N ALA A 58 -12.81 -4.59 7.34
CA ALA A 58 -13.21 -3.52 8.26
C ALA A 58 -14.73 -3.51 8.52
N LYS A 59 -15.54 -3.69 7.46
CA LYS A 59 -17.00 -3.81 7.57
C LYS A 59 -17.44 -5.06 8.33
N GLN A 60 -16.77 -6.20 8.14
CA GLN A 60 -17.04 -7.42 8.92
C GLN A 60 -16.71 -7.26 10.40
N LEU A 61 -15.59 -6.60 10.74
CA LEU A 61 -15.24 -6.32 12.13
C LEU A 61 -16.21 -5.35 12.83
N ALA A 62 -16.82 -4.43 12.08
CA ALA A 62 -17.85 -3.53 12.61
C ALA A 62 -19.21 -4.22 12.83
N TYR A 63 -19.52 -5.28 12.08
CA TYR A 63 -20.78 -6.02 12.18
C TYR A 63 -20.76 -7.09 13.28
N THR A 64 -19.59 -7.57 13.71
CA THR A 64 -19.49 -8.51 14.82
C THR A 64 -19.99 -7.85 16.11
N PRO A 65 -21.10 -8.30 16.71
CA PRO A 65 -21.59 -7.73 17.95
C PRO A 65 -20.53 -7.98 19.03
N LEU A 66 -19.97 -6.91 19.57
CA LEU A 66 -19.11 -6.97 20.77
C LEU A 66 -19.98 -7.45 21.94
N ILE A 67 -20.07 -8.77 22.12
CA ILE A 67 -20.66 -9.39 23.31
C ILE A 67 -19.73 -9.05 24.48
N ARG A 68 -19.92 -7.85 25.04
CA ARG A 68 -19.38 -7.49 26.34
C ARG A 68 -20.10 -8.35 27.36
N LYS A 69 -19.48 -9.45 27.80
CA LYS A 69 -19.90 -10.14 29.02
C LYS A 69 -19.82 -9.13 30.16
N LYS A 70 -20.97 -8.64 30.62
CA LYS A 70 -21.07 -7.97 31.92
C LYS A 70 -20.70 -9.01 32.97
N GLN A 71 -19.57 -8.81 33.65
CA GLN A 71 -19.27 -9.56 34.86
C GLN A 71 -20.31 -9.12 35.91
N VAL A 72 -21.16 -10.04 36.33
CA VAL A 72 -22.04 -9.84 37.48
C VAL A 72 -21.19 -10.04 38.71
N THR A 73 -20.79 -8.95 39.36
CA THR A 73 -20.27 -8.98 40.72
C THR A 73 -21.39 -9.50 41.61
N ALA A 74 -21.27 -10.75 42.06
CA ALA A 74 -22.14 -11.28 43.10
C ALA A 74 -21.79 -10.57 44.41
N THR A 75 -22.63 -9.62 44.81
CA THR A 75 -22.62 -9.04 46.16
C THR A 75 -23.02 -10.16 47.13
N LYS A 76 -22.07 -10.61 47.95
CA LYS A 76 -22.39 -11.44 49.13
C LYS A 76 -23.14 -10.56 50.14
N PRO A 77 -24.29 -10.98 50.69
CA PRO A 77 -24.78 -10.42 51.93
C PRO A 77 -23.87 -10.88 53.07
N PHE A 78 -23.52 -9.94 53.94
CA PHE A 78 -23.00 -10.21 55.26
C PHE A 78 -24.18 -10.70 56.10
N ASP A 79 -24.07 -11.89 56.69
CA ASP A 79 -24.50 -12.28 58.05
C ASP A 79 -24.22 -13.78 58.28
#